data_AF-A0A852P9U7-F1
#
_entry.id   AF-A0A852P9U7-F1
#
_cell.length_a   1.000
_cell.length_b   1.000
_cell.length_c   1.000
_cell.angle_alpha   90.00
_cell.angle_beta   90.00
_cell.angle_gamma   90.00
#
_symmetry.space_group_name_H-M   'P 1'
#
loop_
_entity.id
_entity.type
_entity.pdbx_description
1 polymer ?
#
loop_
_entity_poly.entity_id
_entity_poly.type
_entity_poly.pdbx_seq_one_letter_code
_entity_poly.pdbx_strand_id
1 'polypeptide(L)'
;PLKPPFHPPRFHINLKMGAGGDIVFHMNPRMDEGGALVRNSFLGGGWGEEERSLDSCNPFQCGRYFDLSIRCGNHRFKVFVDGRPLF
;
A
#
# COMPACT_ATOMS: atom_id res chain seq x y z
N PRO A 1 7.76 -3.75 -33.06
CA PRO A 1 7.52 -2.70 -32.04
C PRO A 1 8.10 -3.11 -30.68
N LEU A 2 9.04 -2.33 -30.14
CA LEU A 2 9.54 -2.54 -28.77
C LEU A 2 8.36 -2.37 -27.81
N LYS A 3 8.05 -3.42 -27.05
CA LYS A 3 7.08 -3.37 -25.96
C LYS A 3 7.55 -2.26 -25.01
N PRO A 4 6.70 -1.27 -24.65
CA PRO A 4 7.08 -0.28 -23.64
C PRO A 4 7.53 -1.00 -22.37
N PRO A 5 8.48 -0.43 -21.60
CA PRO A 5 8.96 -1.05 -20.38
C PRO A 5 7.77 -1.45 -19.51
N PHE A 6 7.78 -2.70 -19.04
CA PHE A 6 6.69 -3.23 -18.22
C PHE A 6 6.61 -2.40 -16.94
N HIS A 7 5.63 -1.52 -16.87
CA HIS A 7 5.30 -0.79 -15.67
C HIS A 7 4.38 -1.68 -14.82
N PRO A 8 4.80 -2.12 -13.63
CA PRO A 8 3.95 -2.94 -12.79
C PRO A 8 2.68 -2.11 -12.46
N PRO A 9 1.48 -2.61 -12.79
CA PRO A 9 0.25 -1.85 -12.63
C PRO A 9 -0.11 -1.64 -11.16
N ARG A 10 0.47 -2.44 -10.27
CA ARG A 10 0.25 -2.43 -8.83
C ARG A 10 1.40 -3.12 -8.11
N PHE A 11 1.57 -2.81 -6.84
CA PHE A 11 2.41 -3.57 -5.91
C PHE A 11 1.71 -3.62 -4.55
N HIS A 12 2.18 -4.47 -3.64
CA HIS A 12 1.66 -4.49 -2.28
C HIS A 12 2.76 -4.68 -1.24
N ILE A 13 2.49 -4.18 -0.05
CA ILE A 13 3.34 -4.33 1.13
C ILE A 13 2.46 -4.93 2.23
N ASN A 14 2.94 -6.02 2.82
CA ASN A 14 2.24 -6.75 3.88
C ASN A 14 3.13 -6.80 5.12
N LEU A 15 2.58 -6.38 6.26
CA LEU A 15 3.12 -6.75 7.57
C LEU A 15 2.31 -7.94 8.09
N LYS A 16 2.98 -9.07 8.32
CA LYS A 16 2.34 -10.34 8.67
C LYS A 16 2.56 -10.71 10.12
N MET A 17 1.56 -11.38 10.71
CA MET A 17 1.68 -11.96 12.05
C MET A 17 2.22 -13.39 11.96
N GLY A 18 3.54 -13.52 12.11
CA GLY A 18 4.21 -14.83 12.17
C GLY A 18 3.92 -15.73 10.96
N ALA A 19 3.84 -17.04 11.21
CA ALA A 19 3.58 -18.05 10.17
C ALA A 19 2.09 -18.27 9.87
N GLY A 20 1.17 -17.66 10.63
CA GLY A 20 -0.27 -17.93 10.59
C GLY A 20 -1.02 -17.37 9.37
N GLY A 21 -0.32 -16.76 8.42
CA GLY A 21 -0.91 -16.22 7.20
C GLY A 21 -1.61 -14.87 7.36
N ASP A 22 -1.95 -14.47 8.59
CA ASP A 22 -2.57 -13.18 8.89
C ASP A 22 -1.70 -11.99 8.43
N ILE A 23 -2.35 -11.03 7.79
CA ILE A 23 -1.78 -9.74 7.36
C ILE A 23 -2.44 -8.66 8.22
N VAL A 24 -1.71 -8.17 9.22
CA VAL A 24 -2.20 -7.10 10.11
C VAL A 24 -2.21 -5.73 9.42
N PHE A 25 -1.42 -5.58 8.35
CA PHE A 25 -1.39 -4.38 7.53
C PHE A 25 -1.10 -4.75 6.08
N HIS A 26 -2.08 -4.54 5.22
CA HIS A 26 -1.96 -4.62 3.77
C HIS A 26 -2.04 -3.22 3.18
N MET A 27 -1.06 -2.84 2.37
CA MET A 27 -1.11 -1.62 1.56
C MET A 27 -0.89 -2.00 0.11
N ASN A 28 -1.83 -1.65 -0.76
CA ASN A 28 -1.82 -1.98 -2.18
C ASN A 28 -2.14 -0.76 -3.05
N PRO A 29 -1.11 -0.02 -3.45
CA PRO A 29 -1.23 0.95 -4.53
C PRO A 29 -1.59 0.24 -5.85
N ARG A 30 -2.60 0.77 -6.55
CA ARG A 30 -3.10 0.30 -7.87
C ARG A 30 -3.09 1.45 -8.89
N MET A 31 -2.04 1.53 -9.72
CA MET A 31 -1.87 2.60 -10.72
C MET A 31 -2.83 2.40 -11.90
N ASP A 32 -3.27 1.16 -12.11
CA ASP A 32 -4.25 0.76 -13.11
C ASP A 32 -5.71 1.05 -12.70
N GLU A 33 -5.97 1.38 -11.44
CA GLU A 33 -7.31 1.69 -10.91
C GLU A 33 -7.42 3.17 -10.54
N GLY A 34 -7.09 4.06 -11.49
CA GLY A 34 -7.16 5.51 -11.27
C GLY A 34 -6.20 6.03 -10.18
N GLY A 35 -5.15 5.27 -9.86
CA GLY A 35 -4.24 5.60 -8.77
C GLY A 35 -4.81 5.31 -7.38
N ALA A 36 -5.76 4.39 -7.23
CA ALA A 36 -6.25 3.99 -5.92
C ALA A 36 -5.12 3.47 -5.00
N LEU A 37 -5.23 3.74 -3.70
CA LEU A 37 -4.40 3.12 -2.66
C LEU A 37 -5.33 2.41 -1.69
N VAL A 38 -5.33 1.09 -1.76
CA VAL A 38 -6.17 0.26 -0.89
C VAL A 38 -5.37 -0.15 0.34
N ARG A 39 -5.96 0.02 1.53
CA ARG A 39 -5.47 -0.60 2.76
C ARG A 39 -6.52 -1.58 3.30
N ASN A 40 -6.06 -2.63 3.94
CA ASN A 40 -6.91 -3.63 4.57
C ASN A 40 -6.10 -4.45 5.59
N SER A 41 -6.76 -5.40 6.25
CA SER A 41 -6.16 -6.50 7.00
C SER A 41 -6.77 -7.83 6.53
N PHE A 42 -5.96 -8.87 6.49
CA PHE A 42 -6.42 -10.24 6.28
C PHE A 42 -6.27 -11.00 7.61
N LEU A 43 -7.36 -11.27 8.29
CA LEU A 43 -7.36 -11.85 9.63
C LEU A 43 -8.32 -13.04 9.67
N GLY A 44 -7.87 -14.17 10.24
CA GLY A 44 -8.73 -15.34 10.42
C GLY A 44 -9.23 -15.94 9.10
N GLY A 45 -8.46 -15.77 8.02
CA GLY A 45 -8.80 -16.32 6.70
C GLY A 45 -9.66 -15.43 5.80
N GLY A 46 -9.94 -14.18 6.19
CA GLY A 46 -10.75 -13.25 5.41
C GLY A 46 -10.18 -11.84 5.34
N TRP A 47 -10.50 -11.12 4.26
CA TRP A 47 -10.26 -9.68 4.15
C TRP A 47 -11.31 -8.90 4.91
N GLY A 48 -10.90 -7.82 5.59
CA GLY A 48 -11.81 -6.85 6.17
C GLY A 48 -12.37 -5.86 5.14
N GLU A 49 -12.90 -4.74 5.65
CA GLU A 49 -13.35 -3.62 4.82
C GLU A 49 -12.14 -2.87 4.22
N GLU A 50 -12.21 -2.51 2.93
CA GLU A 50 -11.14 -1.76 2.28
C GLU A 50 -11.17 -0.28 2.68
N GLU A 51 -10.05 0.24 3.16
CA GLU A 51 -9.85 1.67 3.38
C GLU A 51 -9.20 2.32 2.16
N ARG A 52 -9.94 3.20 1.47
CA ARG A 52 -9.48 3.86 0.21
C ARG A 52 -9.24 5.37 0.33
N SER A 53 -9.80 6.01 1.35
CA SER A 53 -9.71 7.46 1.58
C SER A 53 -8.29 7.87 1.97
N LEU A 54 -7.70 8.81 1.24
CA LEU A 54 -6.40 9.38 1.56
C LEU A 54 -6.57 10.86 1.90
N ASP A 55 -5.73 11.37 2.80
CA ASP A 55 -5.65 12.81 3.08
C ASP A 55 -5.03 13.58 1.90
N SER A 56 -4.31 12.88 1.01
CA SER A 56 -3.67 13.39 -0.20
C SER A 56 -3.88 12.48 -1.41
N CYS A 57 -3.34 12.83 -2.58
CA CYS A 57 -3.32 11.89 -3.71
C CYS A 57 -2.33 10.74 -3.47
N ASN A 58 -2.49 9.65 -4.24
CA ASN A 58 -1.54 8.54 -4.26
C ASN A 58 -0.19 8.99 -4.85
N PRO A 59 0.92 8.90 -4.09
CA PRO A 59 2.23 9.38 -4.54
C PRO A 59 2.98 8.41 -5.46
N PHE A 60 2.51 7.16 -5.61
CA PHE A 60 3.23 6.13 -6.36
C PHE A 60 3.04 6.28 -7.87
N GLN A 61 4.15 6.34 -8.60
CA GLN A 61 4.17 6.49 -10.06
C GLN A 61 5.18 5.53 -10.68
N CYS A 62 4.80 4.92 -11.80
CA CYS A 62 5.67 4.01 -12.53
C CYS A 62 6.95 4.72 -13.00
N GLY A 63 8.10 4.08 -12.77
CA GLY A 63 9.41 4.63 -13.16
C GLY A 63 9.97 5.71 -12.22
N ARG A 64 9.30 6.01 -11.10
CA ARG A 64 9.83 6.90 -10.05
C ARG A 64 10.24 6.11 -8.81
N TYR A 65 11.39 6.48 -8.26
CA TYR A 65 11.80 6.03 -6.93
C TYR A 65 10.93 6.68 -5.87
N PHE A 66 10.81 6.00 -4.73
CA PHE A 66 10.12 6.50 -3.55
C PHE A 66 10.81 5.98 -2.28
N ASP A 67 10.78 6.78 -1.22
CA ASP A 67 11.19 6.38 0.12
C ASP A 67 9.96 6.18 1.00
N LEU A 68 9.74 4.94 1.45
CA LEU A 68 8.59 4.58 2.28
C LEU A 68 8.98 4.38 3.75
N SER A 69 8.30 5.08 4.65
CA SER A 69 8.42 4.88 6.10
C SER A 69 7.07 4.47 6.69
N ILE A 70 6.97 3.24 7.18
CA ILE A 70 5.79 2.74 7.92
C ILE A 70 6.14 2.72 9.41
N ARG A 71 5.37 3.46 10.22
CA ARG A 71 5.58 3.58 11.67
C ARG A 71 4.40 2.96 12.42
N CYS A 72 4.69 1.98 13.27
CA CYS A 72 3.71 1.39 14.17
C CYS A 72 3.51 2.33 15.38
N GLY A 73 2.34 2.94 15.50
CA GLY A 73 1.93 3.68 16.69
C GLY A 73 0.99 2.86 17.57
N ASN A 74 0.64 3.38 18.74
CA ASN A 74 -0.21 2.68 19.73
C ASN A 74 -1.60 2.29 19.22
N HIS A 75 -2.14 3.01 18.23
CA HIS A 75 -3.51 2.81 17.74
C HIS A 75 -3.63 2.70 16.22
N ARG A 76 -2.59 3.06 15.47
CA ARG A 76 -2.61 3.07 14.00
C ARG A 76 -1.21 2.99 13.43
N PHE A 77 -1.13 2.50 12.20
CA PHE A 77 0.02 2.71 11.35
C PHE A 77 0.02 4.15 10.82
N LYS A 78 1.19 4.77 10.78
CA LYS A 78 1.42 6.05 10.12
C LYS A 78 2.36 5.83 8.95
N VAL A 79 1.98 6.25 7.75
CA VAL A 79 2.74 6.01 6.54
C VAL A 79 3.20 7.32 5.94
N PHE A 80 4.48 7.35 5.57
CA PHE A 80 5.13 8.48 4.93
C PHE A 80 5.76 8.05 3.62
N VAL A 81 5.60 8.88 2.58
CA VAL A 81 6.29 8.72 1.29
C VAL A 81 7.11 9.97 1.03
N ASP A 82 8.41 9.80 0.75
CA ASP A 82 9.37 10.89 0.54
C ASP A 82 9.35 11.92 1.69
N GLY A 83 9.25 11.42 2.91
CA GLY A 83 9.19 12.23 4.14
C GLY A 83 7.86 12.93 4.42
N ARG A 84 6.86 12.81 3.55
CA ARG A 84 5.53 13.45 3.70
C ARG A 84 4.49 12.47 4.22
N PRO A 85 3.59 12.88 5.14
CA PRO A 85 2.54 12.01 5.65
C PRO A 85 1.55 11.67 4.54
N LEU A 86 1.13 10.41 4.50
CA LEU A 86 0.14 9.88 3.57
C LEU A 86 -1.17 9.52 4.29
N PHE A 87 -1.08 8.87 5.45
CA PHE A 87 -2.15 8.60 6.43
C PHE A 87 -1.57 8.16 7.79
#